data_AF-A0A7V6M1D8-F1
#
_entry.id   AF-A0A7V6M1D8-F1
#
_cell.length_a   1.000
_cell.length_b   1.000
_cell.length_c   1.000
_cell.angle_alpha   90.00
_cell.angle_beta   90.00
_cell.angle_gamma   90.00
#
_symmetry.space_group_name_H-M   'P 1'
#
loop_
_entity.id
_entity.type
_entity.pdbx_description
1 polymer ?
#
loop_
_entity_poly.entity_id
_entity_poly.type
_entity_poly.pdbx_seq_one_letter_code
_entity_poly.pdbx_strand_id
1 'polypeptide(L)'
;MKNYNHFPKTKEELKSIIEDRIKKEGNTCDLNDIDISKITDMFFLFGNSNFNGDISKWNVSNVKTMKEMFYNSQFNGDISNWNVSNVETMEEMFYGSLFNGDISNWDVSNVETMRSMFEHSQFNGDISNWNVSSVEDMSKLFKNSIFNGDISKWDVSGVENIKWMFRESEFNGDISKWDVSKVENMAGMFCNSQFNGDISNWNVSKVENMRWLFRESEFNGDISNWDVSKVKNMEYMFFGSQFTGDISKWDVSKVENMIRMFSFSQFNGDISEWNVSEVKNMVCMFEKSQFTGDISNWDISKVENMRGIFGNSPLQNTPPKWYKKH
;
A
#
# COMPACT_ATOMS: atom_id res chain seq x y z
N MET A 1 -49.52 -1.11 -3.26
CA MET A 1 -48.13 -1.01 -2.79
C MET A 1 -47.92 0.43 -2.38
N LYS A 2 -47.47 0.70 -1.14
CA LYS A 2 -47.30 2.08 -0.68
C LYS A 2 -46.07 2.66 -1.37
N ASN A 3 -46.27 3.63 -2.26
CA ASN A 3 -45.22 4.52 -2.75
C ASN A 3 -44.70 5.33 -1.56
N TYR A 4 -43.68 4.83 -0.89
CA TYR A 4 -42.86 5.66 -0.03
C TYR A 4 -41.70 6.14 -0.88
N ASN A 5 -41.94 7.14 -1.74
CA ASN A 5 -40.82 7.87 -2.33
C ASN A 5 -40.16 8.63 -1.17
N HIS A 6 -39.13 8.03 -0.58
CA HIS A 6 -38.32 8.65 0.44
C HIS A 6 -37.29 9.53 -0.26
N PHE A 7 -37.27 10.82 0.09
CA PHE A 7 -36.38 11.82 -0.49
C PHE A 7 -35.47 12.42 0.60
N PRO A 8 -34.52 11.63 1.15
CA PRO A 8 -33.60 12.15 2.15
C PRO A 8 -32.80 13.31 1.58
N LYS A 9 -32.65 14.36 2.37
CA LYS A 9 -31.85 15.56 2.05
C LYS A 9 -30.46 15.48 2.67
N THR A 10 -30.27 14.65 3.68
CA THR A 10 -28.99 14.44 4.34
C THR A 10 -28.66 12.96 4.45
N LYS A 11 -27.38 12.65 4.66
CA LYS A 11 -26.88 11.29 4.89
C LYS A 11 -27.56 10.66 6.12
N GLU A 12 -27.81 11.45 7.17
CA GLU A 12 -28.43 10.96 8.41
C GLU A 12 -29.89 10.55 8.19
N GLU A 13 -30.65 11.33 7.41
CA GLU A 13 -32.01 10.95 7.01
C GLU A 13 -32.00 9.65 6.20
N LEU A 14 -31.09 9.53 5.21
CA LEU A 14 -30.95 8.32 4.42
C LEU A 14 -30.60 7.11 5.30
N LYS A 15 -29.60 7.26 6.19
CA LYS A 15 -29.17 6.20 7.10
C LYS A 15 -30.31 5.73 8.01
N SER A 16 -31.08 6.65 8.57
CA SER A 16 -32.26 6.30 9.39
C SER A 16 -33.29 5.50 8.61
N ILE A 17 -33.57 5.89 7.35
CA ILE A 17 -34.52 5.16 6.49
C ILE A 17 -33.98 3.75 6.20
N ILE A 18 -32.70 3.62 5.87
CA ILE A 18 -32.05 2.33 5.59
C ILE A 18 -32.12 1.41 6.81
N GLU A 19 -31.75 1.90 7.99
CA GLU A 19 -31.78 1.12 9.24
C GLU A 19 -33.21 0.63 9.56
N ASP A 20 -34.21 1.48 9.39
CA ASP A 20 -35.62 1.11 9.57
C ASP A 20 -36.09 0.07 8.54
N ARG A 21 -35.67 0.20 7.27
CA ARG A 21 -35.99 -0.78 6.21
C ARG A 21 -35.34 -2.12 6.49
N ILE A 22 -34.05 -2.15 6.85
CA ILE A 22 -33.34 -3.39 7.22
C ILE A 22 -34.02 -4.07 8.41
N LYS A 23 -34.40 -3.32 9.44
CA LYS A 23 -35.06 -3.85 10.63
C LYS A 23 -36.42 -4.48 10.32
N LYS A 24 -37.16 -3.90 9.37
CA LYS A 24 -38.53 -4.32 9.04
C LYS A 24 -38.58 -5.42 7.98
N GLU A 25 -37.68 -5.37 7.01
CA GLU A 25 -37.75 -6.16 5.77
C GLU A 25 -36.53 -7.09 5.62
N GLY A 26 -35.56 -7.02 6.52
CA GLY A 26 -34.36 -7.84 6.54
C GLY A 26 -33.20 -7.22 5.76
N ASN A 27 -32.05 -7.90 5.81
CA ASN A 27 -30.80 -7.43 5.22
C ASN A 27 -30.79 -7.44 3.68
N THR A 28 -31.74 -8.11 3.05
CA THR A 28 -31.86 -8.22 1.59
C THR A 28 -32.99 -7.37 1.03
N CYS A 29 -33.45 -6.36 1.76
CA CYS A 29 -34.53 -5.50 1.32
C CYS A 29 -34.12 -4.66 0.08
N ASP A 30 -35.07 -4.44 -0.83
CA ASP A 30 -34.88 -3.57 -1.99
C ASP A 30 -35.02 -2.10 -1.56
N LEU A 31 -33.98 -1.31 -1.80
CA LEU A 31 -33.91 0.11 -1.43
C LEU A 31 -33.93 1.04 -2.64
N ASN A 32 -34.22 0.51 -3.83
CA ASN A 32 -34.28 1.30 -5.07
C ASN A 32 -35.45 2.28 -5.12
N ASP A 33 -36.39 2.22 -4.18
CA ASP A 33 -37.50 3.18 -4.03
C ASP A 33 -37.08 4.48 -3.31
N ILE A 34 -35.85 4.53 -2.76
CA ILE A 34 -35.30 5.72 -2.11
C ILE A 34 -34.59 6.59 -3.15
N ASP A 35 -35.03 7.83 -3.29
CA ASP A 35 -34.37 8.82 -4.16
C ASP A 35 -33.21 9.49 -3.41
N ILE A 36 -32.00 9.04 -3.72
CA ILE A 36 -30.75 9.54 -3.13
C ILE A 36 -30.10 10.66 -3.96
N SER A 37 -30.78 11.23 -4.96
CA SER A 37 -30.18 12.18 -5.91
C SER A 37 -29.64 13.47 -5.28
N LYS A 38 -30.00 13.79 -4.03
CA LYS A 38 -29.48 14.94 -3.28
C LYS A 38 -28.31 14.61 -2.36
N ILE A 39 -27.97 13.33 -2.22
CA ILE A 39 -26.94 12.87 -1.31
C ILE A 39 -25.58 13.04 -1.97
N THR A 40 -24.70 13.80 -1.31
CA THR A 40 -23.32 14.02 -1.75
C THR A 40 -22.30 13.27 -0.91
N ASP A 41 -22.71 12.74 0.25
CA ASP A 41 -21.86 12.07 1.24
C ASP A 41 -22.47 10.71 1.60
N MET A 42 -21.72 9.63 1.30
CA MET A 42 -22.09 8.26 1.63
C MET A 42 -21.18 7.65 2.71
N PHE A 43 -20.50 8.49 3.47
CA PHE A 43 -19.57 8.07 4.51
C PHE A 43 -20.22 7.04 5.44
N PHE A 44 -19.64 5.84 5.48
CA PHE A 44 -20.04 4.77 6.39
C PHE A 44 -21.53 4.36 6.29
N LEU A 45 -22.17 4.54 5.13
CA LEU A 45 -23.61 4.30 4.99
C LEU A 45 -24.00 2.83 5.26
N PHE A 46 -23.18 1.89 4.80
CA PHE A 46 -23.31 0.44 5.03
C PHE A 46 -22.09 -0.16 5.76
N GLY A 47 -21.30 0.67 6.45
CA GLY A 47 -20.17 0.22 7.25
C GLY A 47 -20.59 -0.72 8.37
N ASN A 48 -19.89 -1.84 8.51
CA ASN A 48 -20.19 -2.98 9.39
C ASN A 48 -21.62 -3.55 9.22
N SER A 49 -22.28 -3.28 8.09
CA SER A 49 -23.65 -3.74 7.84
C SER A 49 -23.67 -5.14 7.25
N ASN A 50 -24.69 -5.92 7.64
CA ASN A 50 -25.04 -7.18 6.99
C ASN A 50 -25.91 -6.99 5.75
N PHE A 51 -26.21 -5.74 5.37
CA PHE A 51 -27.02 -5.42 4.20
C PHE A 51 -26.42 -6.03 2.93
N ASN A 52 -27.25 -6.71 2.16
CA ASN A 52 -26.95 -7.29 0.86
C ASN A 52 -28.21 -7.27 -0.03
N GLY A 53 -28.99 -6.18 0.08
CA GLY A 53 -30.17 -5.93 -0.74
C GLY A 53 -29.84 -5.16 -2.03
N ASP A 54 -30.87 -4.84 -2.80
CA ASP A 54 -30.72 -4.19 -4.10
C ASP A 54 -30.68 -2.66 -3.96
N ILE A 55 -29.60 -2.07 -4.48
CA ILE A 55 -29.34 -0.62 -4.63
C ILE A 55 -28.85 -0.27 -6.04
N SER A 56 -29.03 -1.18 -7.00
CA SER A 56 -28.48 -1.07 -8.36
C SER A 56 -28.99 0.14 -9.15
N LYS A 57 -30.17 0.67 -8.79
CA LYS A 57 -30.83 1.81 -9.47
C LYS A 57 -30.57 3.15 -8.77
N TRP A 58 -29.77 3.17 -7.72
CA TRP A 58 -29.41 4.39 -7.03
C TRP A 58 -28.67 5.36 -7.96
N ASN A 59 -29.15 6.60 -8.02
CA ASN A 59 -28.46 7.67 -8.74
C ASN A 59 -27.40 8.30 -7.84
N VAL A 60 -26.16 7.82 -7.96
CA VAL A 60 -25.00 8.32 -7.20
C VAL A 60 -24.24 9.46 -7.90
N SER A 61 -24.77 10.03 -8.99
CA SER A 61 -24.04 11.00 -9.81
C SER A 61 -23.67 12.30 -9.09
N ASN A 62 -24.28 12.60 -7.93
CA ASN A 62 -23.96 13.79 -7.12
C ASN A 62 -23.07 13.46 -5.91
N VAL A 63 -22.72 12.18 -5.71
CA VAL A 63 -21.88 11.73 -4.60
C VAL A 63 -20.45 12.22 -4.80
N LYS A 64 -19.90 12.83 -3.75
CA LYS A 64 -18.52 13.33 -3.67
C LYS A 64 -17.63 12.43 -2.83
N THR A 65 -18.18 11.78 -1.80
CA THR A 65 -17.43 10.85 -0.96
C THR A 65 -18.16 9.54 -0.78
N MET A 66 -17.45 8.44 -1.03
CA MET A 66 -17.87 7.06 -0.76
C MET A 66 -17.00 6.41 0.33
N LYS A 67 -16.31 7.23 1.13
CA LYS A 67 -15.40 6.77 2.17
C LYS A 67 -16.10 5.78 3.11
N GLU A 68 -15.48 4.63 3.34
CA GLU A 68 -15.96 3.58 4.25
C GLU A 68 -17.40 3.09 3.97
N MET A 69 -17.98 3.37 2.78
CA MET A 69 -19.39 3.09 2.50
C MET A 69 -19.75 1.62 2.74
N PHE A 70 -18.88 0.68 2.39
CA PHE A 70 -19.03 -0.76 2.59
C PHE A 70 -17.91 -1.36 3.47
N TYR A 71 -17.37 -0.57 4.39
CA TYR A 71 -16.33 -1.00 5.35
C TYR A 71 -16.78 -2.24 6.14
N ASN A 72 -16.05 -3.35 6.06
CA ASN A 72 -16.40 -4.68 6.62
C ASN A 72 -17.85 -5.11 6.33
N SER A 73 -18.40 -4.73 5.17
CA SER A 73 -19.77 -5.05 4.78
C SER A 73 -19.89 -6.44 4.14
N GLN A 74 -21.06 -7.07 4.32
CA GLN A 74 -21.45 -8.29 3.60
C GLN A 74 -21.97 -8.02 2.18
N PHE A 75 -22.05 -6.75 1.78
CA PHE A 75 -22.61 -6.34 0.49
C PHE A 75 -21.80 -6.91 -0.68
N ASN A 76 -22.50 -7.56 -1.61
CA ASN A 76 -21.96 -8.05 -2.88
C ASN A 76 -23.00 -7.89 -4.02
N GLY A 77 -23.85 -6.87 -3.90
CA GLY A 77 -24.87 -6.55 -4.90
C GLY A 77 -24.30 -5.84 -6.13
N ASP A 78 -25.09 -5.77 -7.19
CA ASP A 78 -24.70 -5.10 -8.44
C ASP A 78 -24.70 -3.56 -8.27
N ILE A 79 -23.54 -2.96 -8.54
CA ILE A 79 -23.30 -1.51 -8.59
C ILE A 79 -22.55 -1.10 -9.86
N SER A 80 -22.53 -1.99 -10.87
CA SER A 80 -21.79 -1.79 -12.13
C SER A 80 -22.25 -0.58 -12.93
N ASN A 81 -23.54 -0.22 -12.81
CA ASN A 81 -24.16 0.90 -13.53
C ASN A 81 -24.07 2.25 -12.79
N TRP A 82 -23.42 2.31 -11.63
CA TRP A 82 -23.28 3.55 -10.89
C TRP A 82 -22.37 4.55 -11.61
N ASN A 83 -22.87 5.77 -11.77
CA ASN A 83 -22.06 6.88 -12.27
C ASN A 83 -21.26 7.51 -11.12
N VAL A 84 -20.01 7.07 -10.95
CA VAL A 84 -19.09 7.56 -9.91
C VAL A 84 -18.17 8.70 -10.37
N SER A 85 -18.39 9.27 -11.55
CA SER A 85 -17.52 10.31 -12.14
C SER A 85 -17.35 11.58 -11.29
N ASN A 86 -18.25 11.85 -10.34
CA ASN A 86 -18.13 13.00 -9.44
C ASN A 86 -17.51 12.68 -8.07
N VAL A 87 -17.18 11.41 -7.80
CA VAL A 87 -16.61 10.97 -6.53
C VAL A 87 -15.14 11.41 -6.46
N GLU A 88 -14.81 12.08 -5.36
CA GLU A 88 -13.48 12.62 -5.07
C GLU A 88 -12.72 11.69 -4.10
N THR A 89 -13.42 10.95 -3.24
CA THR A 89 -12.78 10.09 -2.23
C THR A 89 -13.43 8.72 -2.10
N MET A 90 -12.61 7.66 -2.15
CA MET A 90 -13.02 6.24 -2.00
C MET A 90 -12.25 5.51 -0.89
N GLU A 91 -11.70 6.25 0.07
CA GLU A 91 -10.93 5.70 1.18
C GLU A 91 -11.71 4.58 1.89
N GLU A 92 -11.08 3.42 2.06
CA GLU A 92 -11.62 2.29 2.83
C GLU A 92 -13.02 1.81 2.38
N MET A 93 -13.47 2.17 1.17
CA MET A 93 -14.84 1.89 0.69
C MET A 93 -15.19 0.40 0.78
N PHE A 94 -14.26 -0.50 0.42
CA PHE A 94 -14.42 -1.95 0.46
C PHE A 94 -13.43 -2.64 1.41
N TYR A 95 -12.89 -1.91 2.39
CA TYR A 95 -12.00 -2.48 3.41
C TYR A 95 -12.68 -3.71 4.05
N GLY A 96 -12.02 -4.87 4.05
CA GLY A 96 -12.55 -6.11 4.65
C GLY A 96 -13.92 -6.56 4.10
N SER A 97 -14.35 -6.03 2.95
CA SER A 97 -15.63 -6.35 2.33
C SER A 97 -15.56 -7.66 1.54
N LEU A 98 -16.70 -8.34 1.45
CA LEU A 98 -16.90 -9.49 0.55
C LEU A 98 -17.18 -9.10 -0.90
N PHE A 99 -17.24 -7.80 -1.19
CA PHE A 99 -17.55 -7.29 -2.53
C PHE A 99 -16.53 -7.78 -3.58
N ASN A 100 -17.05 -8.39 -4.64
CA ASN A 100 -16.30 -8.81 -5.82
C ASN A 100 -17.12 -8.61 -7.11
N GLY A 101 -18.00 -7.60 -7.10
CA GLY A 101 -18.83 -7.23 -8.25
C GLY A 101 -18.05 -6.50 -9.34
N ASP A 102 -18.65 -6.40 -10.53
CA ASP A 102 -18.05 -5.67 -11.65
C ASP A 102 -18.10 -4.15 -11.41
N ILE A 103 -16.92 -3.53 -11.43
CA ILE A 103 -16.70 -2.08 -11.35
C ILE A 103 -15.75 -1.60 -12.47
N SER A 104 -15.56 -2.40 -13.51
CA SER A 104 -14.63 -2.14 -14.61
C SER A 104 -14.97 -0.87 -15.41
N ASN A 105 -16.25 -0.51 -15.45
CA ASN A 105 -16.77 0.65 -16.19
C ASN A 105 -16.84 1.94 -15.36
N TRP A 106 -16.39 1.91 -14.10
CA TRP A 106 -16.41 3.10 -13.26
C TRP A 106 -15.42 4.15 -13.77
N ASP A 107 -15.91 5.38 -13.93
CA ASP A 107 -15.07 6.54 -14.18
C ASP A 107 -14.54 7.09 -12.85
N VAL A 108 -13.30 6.75 -12.52
CA VAL A 108 -12.61 7.18 -11.30
C VAL A 108 -11.66 8.36 -11.54
N SER A 109 -11.76 9.07 -12.67
CA SER A 109 -10.80 10.11 -13.05
C SER A 109 -10.75 11.32 -12.12
N ASN A 110 -11.78 11.50 -11.29
CA ASN A 110 -11.85 12.59 -10.30
C ASN A 110 -11.53 12.13 -8.87
N VAL A 111 -11.18 10.85 -8.67
CA VAL A 111 -10.81 10.34 -7.34
C VAL A 111 -9.40 10.79 -6.99
N GLU A 112 -9.25 11.48 -5.86
CA GLU A 112 -7.99 12.00 -5.34
C GLU A 112 -7.31 11.00 -4.38
N THR A 113 -8.08 10.14 -3.73
CA THR A 113 -7.58 9.16 -2.76
C THR A 113 -8.36 7.85 -2.78
N MET A 114 -7.61 6.74 -2.84
CA MET A 114 -8.11 5.37 -2.77
C MET A 114 -7.49 4.59 -1.60
N ARG A 115 -6.99 5.32 -0.58
CA ARG A 115 -6.32 4.72 0.57
C ARG A 115 -7.12 3.57 1.16
N SER A 116 -6.48 2.41 1.32
CA SER A 116 -7.06 1.20 1.92
C SER A 116 -8.38 0.72 1.28
N MET A 117 -8.74 1.15 0.07
CA MET A 117 -10.05 0.83 -0.53
C MET A 117 -10.31 -0.68 -0.62
N PHE A 118 -9.31 -1.50 -0.94
CA PHE A 118 -9.40 -2.96 -1.01
C PHE A 118 -8.52 -3.68 0.02
N GLU A 119 -8.12 -3.01 1.10
CA GLU A 119 -7.36 -3.65 2.18
C GLU A 119 -8.20 -4.77 2.82
N HIS A 120 -7.64 -5.98 2.95
CA HIS A 120 -8.35 -7.19 3.43
C HIS A 120 -9.59 -7.60 2.59
N SER A 121 -9.77 -7.05 1.38
CA SER A 121 -10.92 -7.34 0.52
C SER A 121 -10.77 -8.66 -0.26
N GLN A 122 -11.90 -9.27 -0.63
CA GLN A 122 -11.99 -10.39 -1.57
C GLN A 122 -12.05 -9.95 -3.05
N PHE A 123 -11.93 -8.64 -3.31
CA PHE A 123 -12.01 -8.10 -4.66
C PHE A 123 -10.83 -8.58 -5.54
N ASN A 124 -11.16 -9.13 -6.71
CA ASN A 124 -10.22 -9.50 -7.76
C ASN A 124 -10.81 -9.23 -9.16
N GLY A 125 -11.68 -8.22 -9.26
CA GLY A 125 -12.31 -7.80 -10.52
C GLY A 125 -11.37 -7.00 -11.42
N ASP A 126 -11.78 -6.81 -12.68
CA ASP A 126 -11.02 -6.02 -13.65
C ASP A 126 -11.14 -4.52 -13.34
N ILE A 127 -9.99 -3.88 -13.16
CA ILE A 127 -9.82 -2.42 -12.97
C ILE A 127 -8.72 -1.86 -13.89
N SER A 128 -8.36 -2.61 -14.94
CA SER A 128 -7.26 -2.28 -15.85
C SER A 128 -7.48 -1.00 -16.66
N ASN A 129 -8.74 -0.61 -16.84
CA ASN A 129 -9.14 0.58 -17.60
C ASN A 129 -9.38 1.83 -16.73
N TRP A 130 -9.21 1.73 -15.41
CA TRP A 130 -9.38 2.88 -14.53
C TRP A 130 -8.36 3.98 -14.83
N ASN A 131 -8.86 5.21 -14.95
CA ASN A 131 -8.00 6.39 -15.01
C ASN A 131 -7.70 6.88 -13.58
N VAL A 132 -6.50 6.57 -13.08
CA VAL A 132 -6.04 6.93 -11.74
C VAL A 132 -5.11 8.15 -11.71
N SER A 133 -5.03 8.92 -12.81
CA SER A 133 -4.07 10.04 -12.95
C SER A 133 -4.22 11.15 -11.91
N SER A 134 -5.40 11.26 -11.29
CA SER A 134 -5.71 12.27 -10.27
C SER A 134 -5.48 11.76 -8.84
N VAL A 135 -5.15 10.48 -8.66
CA VAL A 135 -4.96 9.89 -7.34
C VAL A 135 -3.60 10.29 -6.78
N GLU A 136 -3.58 10.85 -5.57
CA GLU A 136 -2.37 11.26 -4.85
C GLU A 136 -1.95 10.23 -3.78
N ASP A 137 -2.92 9.54 -3.15
CA ASP A 137 -2.69 8.52 -2.10
C ASP A 137 -3.32 7.16 -2.44
N MET A 138 -2.46 6.16 -2.65
CA MET A 138 -2.80 4.73 -2.85
C MET A 138 -2.32 3.86 -1.69
N SER A 139 -2.03 4.45 -0.52
CA SER A 139 -1.48 3.70 0.60
C SER A 139 -2.42 2.58 1.01
N LYS A 140 -1.84 1.39 1.18
CA LYS A 140 -2.52 0.13 1.54
C LYS A 140 -3.64 -0.30 0.59
N LEU A 141 -3.73 0.23 -0.63
CA LEU A 141 -4.85 -0.06 -1.55
C LEU A 141 -5.16 -1.57 -1.67
N PHE A 142 -4.13 -2.41 -1.76
CA PHE A 142 -4.25 -3.88 -1.85
C PHE A 142 -3.55 -4.62 -0.70
N LYS A 143 -3.39 -3.99 0.47
CA LYS A 143 -2.76 -4.65 1.62
C LYS A 143 -3.61 -5.86 2.06
N ASN A 144 -2.99 -7.03 2.23
CA ASN A 144 -3.70 -8.29 2.54
C ASN A 144 -4.84 -8.61 1.56
N SER A 145 -4.71 -8.21 0.29
CA SER A 145 -5.69 -8.49 -0.76
C SER A 145 -5.24 -9.67 -1.62
N ILE A 146 -6.22 -10.44 -2.09
CA ILE A 146 -6.05 -11.48 -3.12
C ILE A 146 -5.95 -10.90 -4.54
N PHE A 147 -6.06 -9.58 -4.69
CA PHE A 147 -6.03 -8.91 -5.99
C PHE A 147 -4.73 -9.21 -6.74
N ASN A 148 -4.86 -9.69 -7.98
CA ASN A 148 -3.75 -9.93 -8.90
C ASN A 148 -4.10 -9.54 -10.34
N GLY A 149 -5.01 -8.56 -10.50
CA GLY A 149 -5.44 -8.05 -11.79
C GLY A 149 -4.38 -7.18 -12.49
N ASP A 150 -4.57 -6.93 -13.79
CA ASP A 150 -3.69 -6.06 -14.57
C ASP A 150 -3.90 -4.58 -14.19
N ILE A 151 -2.82 -3.94 -13.76
CA ILE A 151 -2.73 -2.49 -13.47
C ILE A 151 -1.53 -1.84 -14.19
N SER A 152 -0.99 -2.52 -15.20
CA SER A 152 0.21 -2.10 -15.94
C SER A 152 0.02 -0.78 -16.71
N LYS A 153 -1.23 -0.42 -17.00
CA LYS A 153 -1.61 0.79 -17.75
C LYS A 153 -1.98 1.99 -16.88
N TRP A 154 -1.99 1.82 -15.56
CA TRP A 154 -2.32 2.91 -14.65
C TRP A 154 -1.29 4.04 -14.76
N ASP A 155 -1.78 5.26 -14.96
CA ASP A 155 -0.96 6.46 -14.84
C ASP A 155 -0.83 6.85 -13.37
N VAL A 156 0.27 6.45 -12.73
CA VAL A 156 0.58 6.76 -11.34
C VAL A 156 1.48 7.99 -11.18
N SER A 157 1.68 8.79 -12.25
CA SER A 157 2.57 9.97 -12.23
C SER A 157 2.08 11.09 -11.29
N GLY A 158 0.84 11.03 -10.82
CA GLY A 158 0.25 11.88 -9.78
C GLY A 158 0.51 11.40 -8.34
N VAL A 159 0.86 10.13 -8.14
CA VAL A 159 0.86 9.50 -6.82
C VAL A 159 2.08 9.91 -5.98
N GLU A 160 1.84 10.31 -4.75
CA GLU A 160 2.87 10.70 -3.77
C GLU A 160 3.10 9.62 -2.71
N ASN A 161 2.08 8.80 -2.43
CA ASN A 161 2.08 7.81 -1.35
C ASN A 161 1.58 6.43 -1.79
N ILE A 162 2.47 5.43 -1.80
CA ILE A 162 2.17 4.00 -2.09
C ILE A 162 2.54 3.09 -0.91
N LYS A 163 2.63 3.67 0.28
CA LYS A 163 3.01 2.96 1.51
C LYS A 163 2.13 1.73 1.72
N TRP A 164 2.76 0.59 1.94
CA TRP A 164 2.12 -0.71 2.20
C TRP A 164 1.16 -1.23 1.11
N MET A 165 1.16 -0.66 -0.10
CA MET A 165 0.15 -0.95 -1.13
C MET A 165 -0.05 -2.45 -1.40
N PHE A 166 1.04 -3.24 -1.46
CA PHE A 166 1.02 -4.68 -1.73
C PHE A 166 1.55 -5.53 -0.56
N ARG A 167 1.50 -4.99 0.67
CA ARG A 167 1.94 -5.75 1.84
C ARG A 167 1.05 -6.98 2.04
N GLU A 168 1.65 -8.16 2.17
CA GLU A 168 0.92 -9.44 2.33
C GLU A 168 -0.10 -9.68 1.20
N SER A 169 0.12 -9.11 0.01
CA SER A 169 -0.73 -9.31 -1.17
C SER A 169 -0.21 -10.45 -2.05
N GLU A 170 -1.13 -11.09 -2.79
CA GLU A 170 -0.81 -12.06 -3.85
C GLU A 170 -0.35 -11.40 -5.17
N PHE A 171 -0.37 -10.06 -5.24
CA PHE A 171 -0.03 -9.31 -6.45
C PHE A 171 1.38 -9.60 -6.97
N ASN A 172 1.47 -9.99 -8.24
CA ASN A 172 2.73 -10.17 -8.98
C ASN A 172 2.62 -9.68 -10.44
N GLY A 173 1.75 -8.70 -10.69
CA GLY A 173 1.53 -8.11 -12.02
C GLY A 173 2.65 -7.19 -12.47
N ASP A 174 2.66 -6.85 -13.77
CA ASP A 174 3.63 -5.93 -14.35
C ASP A 174 3.35 -4.47 -13.93
N ILE A 175 4.33 -3.84 -13.30
CA ILE A 175 4.34 -2.42 -12.90
C ILE A 175 5.64 -1.72 -13.35
N SER A 176 6.35 -2.32 -14.31
CA SER A 176 7.65 -1.82 -14.80
C SER A 176 7.57 -0.44 -15.44
N LYS A 177 6.39 -0.07 -15.95
CA LYS A 177 6.14 1.20 -16.66
C LYS A 177 5.58 2.31 -15.78
N TRP A 178 5.36 2.05 -14.49
CA TRP A 178 4.86 3.06 -13.57
C TRP A 178 5.86 4.21 -13.40
N ASP A 179 5.39 5.44 -13.58
CA ASP A 179 6.14 6.64 -13.23
C ASP A 179 5.97 6.96 -11.74
N VAL A 180 6.90 6.47 -10.92
CA VAL A 180 6.93 6.72 -9.48
C VAL A 180 7.76 7.96 -9.10
N SER A 181 8.08 8.86 -10.05
CA SER A 181 8.98 10.00 -9.82
C SER A 181 8.45 11.06 -8.84
N LYS A 182 7.17 11.02 -8.49
CA LYS A 182 6.57 11.84 -7.44
C LYS A 182 6.44 11.15 -6.09
N VAL A 183 6.65 9.84 -6.01
CA VAL A 183 6.47 9.08 -4.77
C VAL A 183 7.52 9.51 -3.75
N GLU A 184 7.04 9.96 -2.59
CA GLU A 184 7.87 10.33 -1.44
C GLU A 184 7.90 9.20 -0.39
N ASN A 185 6.83 8.40 -0.33
CA ASN A 185 6.67 7.33 0.64
C ASN A 185 6.23 6.00 0.00
N MET A 186 7.13 5.02 0.03
CA MET A 186 6.89 3.64 -0.41
C MET A 186 7.15 2.62 0.70
N ALA A 187 7.17 3.06 1.96
CA ALA A 187 7.54 2.19 3.08
C ALA A 187 6.66 0.93 3.12
N GLY A 188 7.34 -0.21 3.07
CA GLY A 188 6.75 -1.53 3.16
C GLY A 188 5.82 -1.93 2.02
N MET A 189 5.89 -1.28 0.86
CA MET A 189 5.07 -1.59 -0.31
C MET A 189 5.02 -3.11 -0.62
N PHE A 190 6.16 -3.81 -0.52
CA PHE A 190 6.28 -5.26 -0.80
C PHE A 190 6.63 -6.09 0.43
N CYS A 191 6.32 -5.61 1.63
CA CYS A 191 6.55 -6.37 2.86
C CYS A 191 5.72 -7.66 2.87
N ASN A 192 6.34 -8.81 3.13
CA ASN A 192 5.72 -10.15 3.04
C ASN A 192 5.03 -10.43 1.69
N SER A 193 5.52 -9.83 0.60
CA SER A 193 4.93 -9.98 -0.74
C SER A 193 5.68 -11.02 -1.58
N GLN A 194 4.92 -11.69 -2.46
CA GLN A 194 5.42 -12.60 -3.49
C GLN A 194 5.91 -11.84 -4.75
N PHE A 195 5.77 -10.51 -4.78
CA PHE A 195 6.15 -9.69 -5.92
C PHE A 195 7.64 -9.85 -6.26
N ASN A 196 7.92 -10.16 -7.53
CA ASN A 196 9.27 -10.27 -8.07
C ASN A 196 9.36 -9.70 -9.51
N GLY A 197 8.48 -8.74 -9.84
CA GLY A 197 8.46 -8.07 -11.13
C GLY A 197 9.61 -7.07 -11.33
N ASP A 198 9.83 -6.65 -12.57
CA ASP A 198 10.85 -5.67 -12.91
C ASP A 198 10.45 -4.26 -12.45
N ILE A 199 11.29 -3.65 -11.62
CA ILE A 199 11.18 -2.26 -11.13
C ILE A 199 12.52 -1.52 -11.28
N SER A 200 13.42 -2.03 -12.12
CA SER A 200 14.77 -1.48 -12.33
C SER A 200 14.76 -0.05 -12.87
N ASN A 201 13.72 0.31 -13.63
CA ASN A 201 13.57 1.63 -14.27
C ASN A 201 12.84 2.66 -13.40
N TRP A 202 12.43 2.31 -12.19
CA TRP A 202 11.73 3.25 -11.32
C TRP A 202 12.63 4.40 -10.88
N ASN A 203 12.13 5.63 -11.05
CA ASN A 203 12.78 6.82 -10.53
C ASN A 203 12.38 7.06 -9.06
N VAL A 204 13.24 6.62 -8.13
CA VAL A 204 13.01 6.74 -6.68
C VAL A 204 13.71 7.95 -6.03
N SER A 205 14.21 8.91 -6.83
CA SER A 205 15.04 10.05 -6.38
C SER A 205 14.35 11.05 -5.43
N LYS A 206 13.04 10.90 -5.18
CA LYS A 206 12.29 11.69 -4.19
C LYS A 206 11.98 10.93 -2.89
N VAL A 207 12.20 9.61 -2.86
CA VAL A 207 11.84 8.79 -1.72
C VAL A 207 12.73 9.12 -0.53
N GLU A 208 12.12 9.45 0.61
CA GLU A 208 12.86 9.66 1.86
C GLU A 208 12.78 8.46 2.81
N ASN A 209 11.79 7.58 2.63
CA ASN A 209 11.49 6.47 3.53
C ASN A 209 11.27 5.14 2.79
N MET A 210 12.22 4.21 2.97
CA MET A 210 12.18 2.84 2.43
C MET A 210 12.05 1.78 3.53
N ARG A 211 11.57 2.17 4.73
CA ARG A 211 11.38 1.25 5.85
C ARG A 211 10.52 0.07 5.41
N TRP A 212 10.95 -1.15 5.73
CA TRP A 212 10.24 -2.41 5.46
C TRP A 212 10.02 -2.76 3.98
N LEU A 213 10.56 -2.02 3.00
CA LEU A 213 10.16 -2.12 1.59
C LEU A 213 10.09 -3.57 1.07
N PHE A 214 11.14 -4.38 1.32
CA PHE A 214 11.25 -5.78 0.92
C PHE A 214 11.40 -6.73 2.12
N ARG A 215 10.89 -6.35 3.30
CA ARG A 215 10.93 -7.22 4.49
C ARG A 215 10.22 -8.53 4.17
N GLU A 216 10.89 -9.67 4.38
CA GLU A 216 10.35 -11.03 4.17
C GLU A 216 9.71 -11.18 2.76
N SER A 217 10.23 -10.46 1.77
CA SER A 217 9.79 -10.52 0.37
C SER A 217 10.62 -11.53 -0.44
N GLU A 218 10.01 -12.10 -1.47
CA GLU A 218 10.69 -12.91 -2.49
C GLU A 218 11.47 -12.08 -3.53
N PHE A 219 11.35 -10.76 -3.49
CA PHE A 219 11.98 -9.86 -4.46
C PHE A 219 13.50 -10.06 -4.55
N ASN A 220 14.00 -10.28 -5.76
CA ASN A 220 15.42 -10.38 -6.09
C ASN A 220 15.75 -9.71 -7.44
N GLY A 221 14.93 -8.74 -7.86
CA GLY A 221 15.13 -7.98 -9.09
C GLY A 221 16.27 -6.97 -8.99
N ASP A 222 16.69 -6.44 -10.14
CA ASP A 222 17.75 -5.43 -10.21
C ASP A 222 17.23 -4.06 -9.76
N ILE A 223 17.90 -3.48 -8.76
CA ILE A 223 17.66 -2.14 -8.22
C ILE A 223 18.98 -1.36 -8.10
N SER A 224 20.02 -1.80 -8.79
CA SER A 224 21.37 -1.22 -8.73
C SER A 224 21.43 0.23 -9.21
N ASN A 225 20.50 0.62 -10.09
CA ASN A 225 20.42 1.96 -10.68
C ASN A 225 19.54 2.95 -9.90
N TRP A 226 18.94 2.52 -8.78
CA TRP A 226 18.09 3.41 -7.99
C TRP A 226 18.89 4.55 -7.34
N ASP A 227 18.43 5.78 -7.55
CA ASP A 227 18.94 6.95 -6.83
C ASP A 227 18.30 7.03 -5.44
N VAL A 228 19.04 6.55 -4.43
CA VAL A 228 18.62 6.56 -3.03
C VAL A 228 19.22 7.72 -2.22
N SER A 229 19.80 8.73 -2.88
CA SER A 229 20.55 9.84 -2.24
C SER A 229 19.72 10.74 -1.31
N LYS A 230 18.39 10.60 -1.30
CA LYS A 230 17.48 11.31 -0.37
C LYS A 230 16.92 10.43 0.74
N VAL A 231 17.15 9.12 0.69
CA VAL A 231 16.60 8.19 1.68
C VAL A 231 17.25 8.45 3.04
N LYS A 232 16.41 8.65 4.06
CA LYS A 232 16.81 8.84 5.46
C LYS A 232 16.62 7.59 6.29
N ASN A 233 15.68 6.71 5.90
CA ASN A 233 15.30 5.55 6.69
C ASN A 233 15.20 4.27 5.82
N MET A 234 16.06 3.28 6.14
CA MET A 234 16.11 1.94 5.55
C MET A 234 15.87 0.82 6.58
N GLU A 235 15.25 1.15 7.71
CA GLU A 235 14.98 0.20 8.78
C GLU A 235 14.19 -1.02 8.26
N TYR A 236 14.68 -2.22 8.57
CA TYR A 236 14.15 -3.52 8.14
C TYR A 236 13.97 -3.70 6.62
N MET A 237 14.59 -2.88 5.76
CA MET A 237 14.33 -2.88 4.31
C MET A 237 14.44 -4.28 3.67
N PHE A 238 15.46 -5.07 4.03
CA PHE A 238 15.70 -6.43 3.53
C PHE A 238 15.67 -7.49 4.64
N PHE A 239 15.02 -7.21 5.77
CA PHE A 239 14.93 -8.16 6.88
C PHE A 239 14.31 -9.48 6.41
N GLY A 240 15.00 -10.61 6.58
CA GLY A 240 14.50 -11.92 6.17
C GLY A 240 14.31 -12.09 4.66
N SER A 241 14.83 -11.18 3.83
CA SER A 241 14.68 -11.21 2.37
C SER A 241 15.66 -12.21 1.72
N GLN A 242 15.26 -12.73 0.54
CA GLN A 242 16.12 -13.50 -0.36
C GLN A 242 17.00 -12.62 -1.27
N PHE A 243 16.92 -11.30 -1.14
CA PHE A 243 17.63 -10.35 -1.98
C PHE A 243 19.16 -10.53 -1.92
N THR A 244 19.77 -10.63 -3.10
CA THR A 244 21.21 -10.78 -3.33
C THR A 244 21.76 -9.82 -4.40
N GLY A 245 20.92 -8.90 -4.89
CA GLY A 245 21.26 -7.97 -5.95
C GLY A 245 22.35 -6.97 -5.58
N ASP A 246 22.97 -6.37 -6.60
CA ASP A 246 24.02 -5.36 -6.43
C ASP A 246 23.42 -4.02 -5.99
N ILE A 247 23.94 -3.49 -4.88
CA ILE A 247 23.60 -2.18 -4.32
C ILE A 247 24.87 -1.40 -3.94
N SER A 248 26.03 -1.80 -4.48
CA SER A 248 27.34 -1.21 -4.17
C SER A 248 27.43 0.27 -4.54
N LYS A 249 26.69 0.69 -5.56
CA LYS A 249 26.69 2.07 -6.10
C LYS A 249 25.69 3.01 -5.43
N TRP A 250 24.90 2.52 -4.47
CA TRP A 250 23.91 3.35 -3.80
C TRP A 250 24.56 4.47 -2.99
N ASP A 251 24.10 5.69 -3.20
CA ASP A 251 24.44 6.83 -2.35
C ASP A 251 23.60 6.80 -1.07
N VAL A 252 24.15 6.20 -0.01
CA VAL A 252 23.50 6.11 1.31
C VAL A 252 23.91 7.25 2.25
N SER A 253 24.55 8.33 1.75
CA SER A 253 25.16 9.36 2.60
C SER A 253 24.17 10.17 3.46
N LYS A 254 22.86 10.06 3.19
CA LYS A 254 21.80 10.71 3.98
C LYS A 254 21.03 9.76 4.89
N VAL A 255 21.35 8.47 4.87
CA VAL A 255 20.64 7.47 5.68
C VAL A 255 21.01 7.67 7.14
N GLU A 256 19.99 7.83 7.99
CA GLU A 256 20.17 7.99 9.45
C GLU A 256 19.85 6.69 10.21
N ASN A 257 19.02 5.80 9.62
CA ASN A 257 18.53 4.60 10.29
C ASN A 257 18.62 3.35 9.39
N MET A 258 19.40 2.36 9.85
CA MET A 258 19.60 1.04 9.23
C MET A 258 19.28 -0.11 10.19
N ILE A 259 18.41 0.12 11.20
CA ILE A 259 17.99 -0.92 12.15
C ILE A 259 17.55 -2.16 11.38
N ARG A 260 18.18 -3.29 11.68
CA ARG A 260 17.81 -4.61 11.15
C ARG A 260 17.69 -4.70 9.63
N MET A 261 18.35 -3.81 8.88
CA MET A 261 18.22 -3.72 7.43
C MET A 261 18.47 -5.06 6.73
N PHE A 262 19.48 -5.82 7.17
CA PHE A 262 19.87 -7.11 6.59
C PHE A 262 19.75 -8.28 7.59
N SER A 263 19.06 -8.12 8.72
CA SER A 263 18.94 -9.25 9.66
C SER A 263 18.23 -10.42 8.99
N PHE A 264 18.69 -11.65 9.23
CA PHE A 264 18.14 -12.88 8.63
C PHE A 264 18.14 -12.90 7.08
N SER A 265 18.77 -11.93 6.42
CA SER A 265 18.81 -11.86 4.95
C SER A 265 19.89 -12.76 4.36
N GLN A 266 19.75 -13.08 3.06
CA GLN A 266 20.77 -13.75 2.25
C GLN A 266 21.80 -12.80 1.64
N PHE A 267 21.66 -11.49 1.87
CA PHE A 267 22.51 -10.48 1.24
C PHE A 267 23.98 -10.64 1.65
N ASN A 268 24.86 -10.69 0.65
CA ASN A 268 26.32 -10.76 0.81
C ASN A 268 27.06 -9.94 -0.26
N GLY A 269 26.41 -8.91 -0.80
CA GLY A 269 26.98 -8.01 -1.81
C GLY A 269 28.00 -7.04 -1.22
N ASP A 270 28.79 -6.40 -2.09
CA ASP A 270 29.78 -5.40 -1.68
C ASP A 270 29.10 -4.08 -1.30
N ILE A 271 29.40 -3.61 -0.09
CA ILE A 271 28.95 -2.33 0.48
C ILE A 271 30.12 -1.60 1.16
N SER A 272 31.35 -1.95 0.81
CA SER A 272 32.57 -1.40 1.41
C SER A 272 32.72 0.10 1.18
N GLU A 273 32.28 0.58 0.01
CA GLU A 273 32.34 1.98 -0.43
C GLU A 273 31.16 2.85 0.04
N TRP A 274 30.22 2.28 0.80
CA TRP A 274 29.08 3.04 1.33
C TRP A 274 29.53 4.12 2.31
N ASN A 275 29.09 5.35 2.07
CA ASN A 275 29.23 6.44 3.03
C ASN A 275 28.15 6.36 4.11
N VAL A 276 28.47 5.79 5.27
CA VAL A 276 27.56 5.64 6.41
C VAL A 276 27.75 6.72 7.50
N SER A 277 28.45 7.82 7.20
CA SER A 277 28.85 8.82 8.20
C SER A 277 27.68 9.52 8.91
N GLU A 278 26.49 9.51 8.31
CA GLU A 278 25.27 10.10 8.89
C GLU A 278 24.37 9.08 9.63
N VAL A 279 24.73 7.80 9.62
CA VAL A 279 23.91 6.77 10.27
C VAL A 279 24.01 6.92 11.80
N LYS A 280 22.85 7.00 12.45
CA LYS A 280 22.72 7.07 13.92
C LYS A 280 22.38 5.73 14.55
N ASN A 281 21.67 4.85 13.82
CA ASN A 281 21.18 3.59 14.37
C ASN A 281 21.43 2.40 13.42
N MET A 282 22.19 1.41 13.91
CA MET A 282 22.52 0.15 13.23
C MET A 282 22.17 -1.09 14.08
N VAL A 283 21.20 -0.96 15.01
CA VAL A 283 20.80 -2.07 15.88
C VAL A 283 20.48 -3.31 15.05
N CYS A 284 21.14 -4.41 15.38
CA CYS A 284 20.95 -5.72 14.75
C CYS A 284 21.06 -5.73 13.21
N MET A 285 21.71 -4.75 12.56
CA MET A 285 21.73 -4.62 11.09
C MET A 285 22.02 -5.92 10.34
N PHE A 286 23.00 -6.71 10.82
CA PHE A 286 23.42 -7.98 10.24
C PHE A 286 23.10 -9.21 11.13
N GLU A 287 22.23 -9.06 12.14
CA GLU A 287 21.88 -10.17 13.04
C GLU A 287 21.38 -11.39 12.26
N LYS A 288 22.00 -12.56 12.46
CA LYS A 288 21.68 -13.83 11.78
C LYS A 288 21.72 -13.77 10.24
N SER A 289 22.41 -12.79 9.67
CA SER A 289 22.67 -12.72 8.22
C SER A 289 23.84 -13.61 7.82
N GLN A 290 23.99 -13.87 6.52
CA GLN A 290 25.15 -14.54 5.92
C GLN A 290 26.29 -13.57 5.54
N PHE A 291 26.17 -12.29 5.91
CA PHE A 291 27.07 -11.24 5.45
C PHE A 291 28.51 -11.42 5.96
N THR A 292 29.47 -11.35 5.03
CA THR A 292 30.91 -11.51 5.25
C THR A 292 31.75 -10.38 4.63
N GLY A 293 31.10 -9.35 4.07
CA GLY A 293 31.75 -8.26 3.36
C GLY A 293 32.66 -7.41 4.25
N ASP A 294 33.66 -6.78 3.63
CA ASP A 294 34.58 -5.87 4.31
C ASP A 294 33.94 -4.49 4.51
N ILE A 295 33.73 -4.14 5.77
CA ILE A 295 33.18 -2.85 6.20
C ILE A 295 34.16 -2.12 7.14
N SER A 296 35.46 -2.43 7.02
CA SER A 296 36.50 -1.87 7.88
C SER A 296 36.72 -0.36 7.67
N ASN A 297 36.38 0.15 6.49
CA ASN A 297 36.53 1.56 6.10
C ASN A 297 35.36 2.46 6.53
N TRP A 298 34.28 1.91 7.07
CA TRP A 298 33.10 2.70 7.44
C TRP A 298 33.40 3.71 8.55
N ASP A 299 32.98 4.97 8.34
CA ASP A 299 32.94 5.99 9.39
C ASP A 299 31.68 5.80 10.24
N ILE A 300 31.87 5.24 11.43
CA ILE A 300 30.80 5.00 12.42
C ILE A 300 30.74 6.07 13.53
N SER A 301 31.39 7.23 13.34
CA SER A 301 31.55 8.24 14.40
C SER A 301 30.23 8.82 14.93
N LYS A 302 29.16 8.84 14.11
CA LYS A 302 27.82 9.28 14.49
C LYS A 302 26.88 8.16 14.95
N VAL A 303 27.30 6.91 14.92
CA VAL A 303 26.40 5.79 15.30
C VAL A 303 26.21 5.79 16.81
N GLU A 304 25.01 6.11 17.26
CA GLU A 304 24.61 6.16 18.66
C GLU A 304 24.27 4.77 19.21
N ASN A 305 23.77 3.87 18.35
CA ASN A 305 23.36 2.52 18.77
C ASN A 305 23.71 1.44 17.74
N MET A 306 24.59 0.52 18.15
CA MET A 306 25.02 -0.68 17.39
C MET A 306 24.69 -1.99 18.11
N ARG A 307 23.73 -1.98 19.05
CA ARG A 307 23.42 -3.17 19.85
C ARG A 307 23.10 -4.35 18.94
N GLY A 308 23.86 -5.44 19.12
CA GLY A 308 23.64 -6.69 18.39
C GLY A 308 23.89 -6.62 16.89
N ILE A 309 24.60 -5.60 16.37
CA ILE A 309 24.83 -5.41 14.92
C ILE A 309 25.24 -6.70 14.19
N PHE A 310 26.09 -7.53 14.80
CA PHE A 310 26.56 -8.81 14.25
C PHE A 310 25.99 -10.05 14.96
N GLY A 311 24.93 -9.93 15.76
CA GLY A 311 24.44 -11.03 16.60
C GLY A 311 24.18 -12.32 15.81
N ASN A 312 24.85 -13.43 16.16
CA ASN A 312 24.77 -14.72 15.47
C ASN A 312 25.07 -14.66 13.95
N SER A 313 25.97 -13.77 13.52
CA SER A 313 26.45 -13.67 12.14
C SER A 313 27.95 -14.01 12.04
N PRO A 314 28.49 -14.26 10.83
CA PRO A 314 29.93 -14.49 10.65
C PRO A 314 30.82 -13.40 11.28
N LEU A 315 30.44 -12.13 11.09
CA LEU A 315 31.17 -10.97 11.63
C LEU A 315 31.14 -10.86 13.16
N GLN A 316 30.35 -11.67 13.88
CA GLN A 316 30.43 -11.73 15.34
C GLN A 316 31.80 -12.23 15.83
N ASN A 317 32.38 -13.15 15.06
CA ASN A 317 33.65 -13.80 15.36
C ASN A 317 34.83 -13.05 14.73
N THR A 318 34.60 -12.37 13.60
CA THR A 318 35.59 -11.57 12.87
C THR A 318 35.09 -10.13 12.64
N PRO A 319 34.84 -9.36 13.70
CA PRO A 319 34.29 -8.02 13.54
C PRO A 319 35.34 -7.04 13.00
N PRO A 320 34.93 -5.96 12.32
CA PRO A 320 35.82 -4.88 11.90
C PRO A 320 36.47 -4.19 13.12
N LYS A 321 37.66 -3.59 12.91
CA LYS A 321 38.47 -3.01 14.00
C LYS A 321 37.77 -1.90 14.80
N TRP A 322 36.85 -1.18 14.17
CA TRP A 322 36.09 -0.12 14.84
C TRP A 322 35.06 -0.68 15.83
N TYR A 323 34.69 -1.95 15.73
CA TYR A 323 33.69 -2.57 16.62
C TYR A 323 34.30 -2.93 17.97
N LYS A 324 33.89 -2.20 19.01
CA LYS A 324 34.22 -2.52 20.41
C LYS A 324 33.06 -3.33 20.99
N LYS A 325 33.33 -4.58 21.41
CA LYS A 325 32.34 -5.39 22.15
C LYS A 325 32.00 -4.65 23.45
N HIS A 326 30.74 -4.26 23.61
CA HIS A 326 30.19 -3.68 24.83
C HIS A 326 29.19 -4.63 25.46
#